data_AF-A0AAV0TVR1-F1
#
_entry.id   AF-A0AAV0TVR1-F1
#
_cell.length_a   1.000
_cell.length_b   1.000
_cell.length_c   1.000
_cell.angle_alpha   90.00
_cell.angle_beta   90.00
_cell.angle_gamma   90.00
#
_symmetry.space_group_name_H-M   'P 1'
#
loop_
_entity.id
_entity.type
_entity.pdbx_description
1 polymer ?
#
loop_
_entity_poly.entity_id
_entity_poly.type
_entity_poly.pdbx_seq_one_letter_code
_entity_poly.pdbx_strand_id
1 'polypeptide(L)'
;MEMTSSILRFALATYFMKHSGRPFPYHVHDTSSWPSASSTSSFCPTPTAALCREDENELSSKFSDVVSTHMSNLRQLLVEQRLEEWSKGVMELREYVATNGLVGAFVTLLVELLERHEQDAVSIVQVLEHICFEKHGEPSQVFDQMMDLIFQALRHCCENKNTAVTFWLLRAINSVVDGLRQHQEQKYTASPQHQLQLDNPAMGEMITRMIHDCLAKSGSAART
;
A
#
# COMPACT_ATOMS: atom_id res chain seq x y z
N MET A 1 -4.88 6.34 -27.13
CA MET A 1 -5.90 6.79 -26.16
C MET A 1 -5.19 6.99 -24.82
N GLU A 2 -4.69 8.21 -24.57
CA GLU A 2 -3.61 8.49 -23.59
C GLU A 2 -4.05 9.37 -22.41
N MET A 3 -5.36 9.65 -22.24
CA MET A 3 -5.84 10.71 -21.35
C MET A 3 -5.86 10.38 -19.85
N THR A 4 -5.51 9.18 -19.45
CA THR A 4 -5.83 8.64 -18.12
C THR A 4 -4.65 8.47 -17.19
N SER A 5 -3.43 8.40 -17.76
CA SER A 5 -2.20 8.60 -17.01
C SER A 5 -2.14 9.98 -16.35
N SER A 6 -3.13 10.84 -16.63
CA SER A 6 -3.27 12.18 -16.10
C SER A 6 -3.51 12.24 -14.61
N ILE A 7 -4.14 11.26 -13.93
CA ILE A 7 -4.49 11.41 -12.50
C ILE A 7 -3.24 11.24 -11.63
N LEU A 8 -2.50 10.15 -11.78
CA LEU A 8 -1.23 9.98 -11.08
C LEU A 8 -0.24 11.08 -11.51
N ARG A 9 -0.17 11.41 -12.79
CA ARG A 9 0.67 12.53 -13.28
C ARG A 9 0.22 13.88 -12.72
N PHE A 10 -1.07 14.11 -12.48
CA PHE A 10 -1.59 15.34 -11.89
C PHE A 10 -1.32 15.40 -10.39
N ALA A 11 -1.47 14.30 -9.67
CA ALA A 11 -1.06 14.21 -8.26
C ALA A 11 0.44 14.45 -8.13
N LEU A 12 1.26 13.81 -8.97
CA LEU A 12 2.70 14.02 -9.05
C LEU A 12 3.05 15.45 -9.48
N ALA A 13 2.36 16.03 -10.47
CA ALA A 13 2.60 17.40 -10.92
C ALA A 13 2.21 18.43 -9.87
N THR A 14 1.06 18.26 -9.20
CA THR A 14 0.62 19.12 -8.09
C THR A 14 1.59 19.04 -6.93
N TYR A 15 2.08 17.83 -6.63
CA TYR A 15 3.15 17.61 -5.66
C TYR A 15 4.43 18.36 -6.06
N PHE A 16 4.93 18.17 -7.28
CA PHE A 16 6.13 18.86 -7.75
C PHE A 16 5.95 20.39 -7.75
N MET A 17 4.83 20.93 -8.21
CA MET A 17 4.56 22.37 -8.18
C MET A 17 4.51 22.95 -6.76
N LYS A 18 4.00 22.20 -5.78
CA LYS A 18 3.96 22.60 -4.37
C LYS A 18 5.35 22.59 -3.72
N HIS A 19 6.27 21.76 -4.22
CA HIS A 19 7.58 21.54 -3.61
C HIS A 19 8.77 22.10 -4.41
N SER A 20 8.62 22.46 -5.68
CA SER A 20 9.65 23.04 -6.54
C SER A 20 10.02 24.50 -6.17
N GLY A 21 9.39 25.07 -5.14
CA GLY A 21 9.71 26.40 -4.61
C GLY A 21 10.73 26.41 -3.46
N ARG A 22 11.21 25.26 -2.98
CA ARG A 22 12.31 25.23 -2.00
C ARG A 22 13.65 25.07 -2.74
N PRO A 23 14.56 26.04 -2.66
CA PRO A 23 15.89 25.86 -3.21
C PRO A 23 16.57 24.73 -2.43
N PHE A 24 16.79 23.60 -3.10
CA PHE A 24 17.83 22.67 -2.69
C PHE A 24 19.13 23.48 -2.59
N PRO A 25 19.90 23.37 -1.51
CA PRO A 25 21.24 23.93 -1.46
C PRO A 25 22.11 23.09 -2.42
N TYR A 26 22.04 23.41 -3.71
CA TYR A 26 23.05 23.01 -4.66
C TYR A 26 24.32 23.73 -4.25
N HIS A 27 25.21 22.99 -3.59
CA HIS A 27 26.59 23.40 -3.39
C HIS A 27 27.22 23.50 -4.79
N VAL A 28 27.25 24.72 -5.33
CA VAL A 28 27.97 25.03 -6.57
C VAL A 28 29.44 24.79 -6.28
N HIS A 29 29.98 23.72 -6.85
CA HIS A 29 31.41 23.58 -7.02
C HIS A 29 31.79 24.48 -8.20
N ASP A 30 32.19 25.72 -7.87
CA ASP A 30 32.92 26.56 -8.82
C ASP A 30 34.23 25.87 -9.19
N THR A 31 34.44 25.73 -10.50
CA THR A 31 35.67 25.24 -11.09
C THR A 31 36.47 26.42 -11.66
N SER A 32 37.80 26.27 -11.58
CA SER A 32 38.89 27.16 -12.02
C SER A 32 39.19 28.31 -11.04
N SER A 33 40.38 28.43 -10.44
CA SER A 33 41.71 28.39 -11.07
C SER A 33 42.80 28.15 -10.02
N TRP A 34 43.85 27.38 -10.36
CA TRP A 34 45.15 27.34 -9.65
C TRP A 34 46.12 28.36 -10.28
N PRO A 35 47.32 28.69 -9.71
CA PRO A 35 48.04 27.98 -8.64
C PRO A 35 48.70 28.87 -7.55
N SER A 36 49.00 28.29 -6.38
CA SER A 36 50.37 28.15 -5.82
C SER A 36 50.42 27.91 -4.31
N ALA A 37 51.11 26.82 -3.95
CA ALA A 37 51.96 26.55 -2.79
C ALA A 37 51.64 27.16 -1.41
N SER A 38 51.40 26.30 -0.41
CA SER A 38 52.40 25.87 0.60
C SER A 38 51.74 25.26 1.86
N SER A 39 52.36 24.18 2.36
CA SER A 39 52.41 23.77 3.77
C SER A 39 51.24 23.00 4.40
N THR A 40 51.45 21.68 4.47
CA THR A 40 51.28 20.78 5.64
C THR A 40 50.06 20.92 6.54
N SER A 41 49.19 19.90 6.55
CA SER A 41 48.73 19.29 7.81
C SER A 41 48.03 17.94 7.59
N SER A 42 48.64 16.91 8.17
CA SER A 42 48.10 15.67 8.73
C SER A 42 46.82 15.06 8.16
N PHE A 43 47.01 13.91 7.52
CA PHE A 43 46.02 12.84 7.39
C PHE A 43 45.41 12.46 8.75
N CYS A 44 44.08 12.44 8.82
CA CYS A 44 43.33 11.53 9.68
C CYS A 44 41.90 11.40 9.11
N PRO A 45 41.54 10.32 8.39
CA PRO A 45 40.15 10.08 8.06
C PRO A 45 39.51 9.33 9.22
N THR A 46 38.79 10.07 10.07
CA THR A 46 37.77 9.48 10.94
C THR A 46 36.60 9.07 10.04
N PRO A 47 36.13 7.82 10.05
CA PRO A 47 34.94 7.45 9.30
C PRO A 47 33.72 7.98 10.04
N THR A 48 33.27 9.17 9.65
CA THR A 48 32.01 9.75 10.12
C THR A 48 30.86 9.00 9.44
N ALA A 49 30.40 7.93 10.08
CA ALA A 49 29.22 7.16 9.71
C ALA A 49 27.91 7.94 9.98
N ALA A 50 27.73 9.11 9.37
CA ALA A 50 26.58 9.98 9.61
C ALA A 50 25.93 10.57 8.35
N LEU A 51 26.23 10.04 7.15
CA LEU A 51 25.71 10.57 5.87
C LEU A 51 24.71 9.65 5.14
N CYS A 52 24.18 8.61 5.79
CA CYS A 52 23.33 7.61 5.11
C CYS A 52 21.99 7.32 5.80
N ARG A 53 21.41 8.28 6.55
CA ARG A 53 20.12 8.05 7.25
C ARG A 53 19.03 9.09 7.05
N GLU A 54 19.31 10.19 6.35
CA GLU A 54 18.30 11.24 6.12
C GLU A 54 17.42 10.96 4.88
N ASP A 55 17.96 10.25 3.88
CA ASP A 55 17.26 10.02 2.62
C ASP A 55 16.08 9.03 2.71
N GLU A 56 16.14 8.03 3.59
CA GLU A 56 15.09 7.00 3.71
C GLU A 56 13.78 7.54 4.30
N ASN A 57 13.88 8.43 5.30
CA ASN A 57 12.72 9.06 5.92
C ASN A 57 12.05 10.09 4.99
N GLU A 58 12.85 10.81 4.19
CA GLU A 58 12.30 11.75 3.21
C GLU A 58 11.51 11.01 2.13
N LEU A 59 12.06 9.91 1.59
CA LEU A 59 11.37 9.09 0.58
C LEU A 59 10.05 8.51 1.11
N SER A 60 10.03 8.02 2.36
CA SER A 60 8.81 7.51 3.00
C SER A 60 7.75 8.60 3.15
N SER A 61 8.15 9.82 3.55
CA SER A 61 7.22 10.95 3.66
C SER A 61 6.64 11.34 2.30
N LYS A 62 7.47 11.41 1.25
CA LYS A 62 7.02 11.76 -0.10
C LYS A 62 6.07 10.72 -0.67
N PHE A 63 6.36 9.44 -0.47
CA PHE A 63 5.48 8.35 -0.85
C PHE A 63 4.13 8.45 -0.14
N SER A 64 4.14 8.70 1.17
CA SER A 64 2.92 8.89 1.97
C SER A 64 2.05 10.03 1.44
N ASP A 65 2.64 11.17 1.08
CA ASP A 65 1.89 12.32 0.55
C ASP A 65 1.25 12.02 -0.80
N VAL A 66 1.99 11.36 -1.71
CA VAL A 66 1.49 10.98 -3.03
C VAL A 66 0.35 9.99 -2.92
N VAL A 67 0.52 8.93 -2.13
CA VAL A 67 -0.52 7.91 -1.96
C VAL A 67 -1.73 8.46 -1.23
N SER A 68 -1.56 9.26 -0.18
CA SER A 68 -2.69 9.88 0.54
C SER A 68 -3.51 10.79 -0.38
N THR A 69 -2.83 11.58 -1.23
CA THR A 69 -3.50 12.41 -2.25
C THR A 69 -4.25 11.53 -3.25
N HIS A 70 -3.61 10.46 -3.73
CA HIS A 70 -4.23 9.53 -4.67
C HIS A 70 -5.46 8.83 -4.07
N MET A 71 -5.38 8.39 -2.82
CA MET A 71 -6.49 7.79 -2.07
C MET A 71 -7.67 8.77 -1.93
N SER A 72 -7.39 10.05 -1.64
CA SER A 72 -8.42 11.09 -1.59
C SER A 72 -9.11 11.28 -2.95
N ASN A 73 -8.34 11.29 -4.04
CA ASN A 73 -8.89 11.36 -5.40
C ASN A 73 -9.73 10.13 -5.76
N LEU A 74 -9.25 8.92 -5.42
CA LEU A 74 -10.00 7.68 -5.62
C LEU A 74 -11.33 7.70 -4.84
N ARG A 75 -11.32 8.16 -3.59
CA ARG A 75 -12.54 8.34 -2.80
C ARG A 75 -13.51 9.30 -3.50
N GLN A 76 -13.02 10.44 -3.99
CA GLN A 76 -13.86 11.40 -4.70
C GLN A 76 -14.50 10.77 -5.95
N LEU A 77 -13.74 9.99 -6.72
CA LEU A 77 -14.28 9.28 -7.89
C LEU A 77 -15.35 8.25 -7.51
N LEU A 78 -15.19 7.54 -6.38
CA LEU A 78 -16.23 6.64 -5.86
C LEU A 78 -17.51 7.41 -5.49
N VAL A 79 -17.39 8.55 -4.80
CA VAL A 79 -18.53 9.39 -4.41
C VAL A 79 -19.26 9.93 -5.65
N GLU A 80 -18.51 10.31 -6.69
CA GLU A 80 -19.04 10.76 -7.98
C GLU A 80 -19.55 9.61 -8.86
N GLN A 81 -19.46 8.35 -8.42
CA GLN A 81 -19.83 7.15 -9.18
C GLN A 81 -19.09 7.00 -10.52
N ARG A 82 -17.87 7.53 -10.57
CA ARG A 82 -16.96 7.50 -11.72
C ARG A 82 -16.13 6.22 -11.75
N LEU A 83 -16.83 5.09 -11.81
CA LEU A 83 -16.26 3.76 -11.55
C LEU A 83 -15.14 3.33 -12.51
N GLU A 84 -15.23 3.71 -13.79
CA GLU A 84 -14.19 3.38 -14.77
C GLU A 84 -12.88 4.11 -14.48
N GLU A 85 -12.96 5.41 -14.17
CA GLU A 85 -11.80 6.23 -13.82
C GLU A 85 -11.23 5.84 -12.46
N TRP A 86 -12.10 5.46 -11.52
CA TRP A 86 -11.68 4.92 -10.24
C TRP A 86 -10.90 3.60 -10.40
N SER A 87 -11.48 2.62 -11.11
CA SER A 87 -10.82 1.33 -11.37
C SER A 87 -9.47 1.53 -12.04
N LYS A 88 -9.39 2.48 -12.97
CA LYS A 88 -8.14 2.86 -13.61
C LYS A 88 -7.11 3.45 -12.65
N GLY A 89 -7.53 4.37 -11.80
CA GLY A 89 -6.66 4.95 -10.79
C GLY A 89 -6.12 3.89 -9.81
N VAL A 90 -6.91 2.86 -9.50
CA VAL A 90 -6.44 1.72 -8.68
C VAL A 90 -5.39 0.90 -9.42
N MET A 91 -5.58 0.61 -10.72
CA MET A 91 -4.58 -0.09 -11.53
C MET A 91 -3.27 0.69 -11.61
N GLU A 92 -3.33 2.01 -11.83
CA GLU A 92 -2.14 2.87 -11.86
C GLU A 92 -1.41 2.88 -10.51
N LEU A 93 -2.15 2.92 -9.40
CA LEU A 93 -1.57 2.81 -8.05
C LEU A 93 -0.88 1.46 -7.85
N ARG A 94 -1.52 0.36 -8.25
CA ARG A 94 -0.94 -0.98 -8.17
C ARG A 94 0.35 -1.08 -8.98
N GLU A 95 0.35 -0.63 -10.23
CA GLU A 95 1.54 -0.65 -11.09
C GLU A 95 2.67 0.17 -10.48
N TYR A 96 2.36 1.35 -9.94
CA TYR A 96 3.33 2.19 -9.23
C TYR A 96 3.92 1.48 -8.01
N VAL A 97 3.08 0.91 -7.14
CA VAL A 97 3.52 0.19 -5.94
C VAL A 97 4.39 -1.02 -6.30
N ALA A 98 3.98 -1.78 -7.31
CA ALA A 98 4.70 -2.98 -7.74
C ALA A 98 6.06 -2.65 -8.37
N THR A 99 6.09 -1.70 -9.31
CA THR A 99 7.30 -1.32 -10.06
C THR A 99 8.38 -0.76 -9.14
N ASN A 100 7.97 -0.10 -8.05
CA ASN A 100 8.89 0.50 -7.09
C ASN A 100 9.15 -0.38 -5.85
N GLY A 101 8.58 -1.59 -5.77
CA GLY A 101 8.75 -2.49 -4.62
C GLY A 101 8.18 -1.93 -3.31
N LEU A 102 7.12 -1.12 -3.38
CA LEU A 102 6.58 -0.35 -2.25
C LEU A 102 5.42 -1.04 -1.53
N VAL A 103 5.18 -2.33 -1.76
CA VAL A 103 4.01 -3.05 -1.18
C VAL A 103 4.01 -2.96 0.35
N GLY A 104 5.17 -3.09 0.99
CA GLY A 104 5.33 -2.93 2.45
C GLY A 104 4.90 -1.55 2.95
N ALA A 105 5.51 -0.50 2.41
CA ALA A 105 5.19 0.89 2.75
C ALA A 105 3.71 1.22 2.47
N PHE A 106 3.16 0.67 1.39
CA PHE A 106 1.77 0.85 1.03
C PHE A 106 0.82 0.24 2.08
N VAL A 107 1.03 -1.02 2.49
CA VAL A 107 0.22 -1.66 3.53
C VAL A 107 0.31 -0.90 4.85
N THR A 108 1.52 -0.50 5.27
CA THR A 108 1.71 0.31 6.48
C THR A 108 0.90 1.61 6.42
N LEU A 109 0.96 2.33 5.30
CA LEU A 109 0.20 3.56 5.12
C LEU A 109 -1.31 3.33 5.15
N LEU A 110 -1.81 2.25 4.53
CA LEU A 110 -3.23 1.94 4.58
C LEU A 110 -3.74 1.63 5.99
N VAL A 111 -2.93 0.93 6.80
CA VAL A 111 -3.22 0.69 8.21
C VAL A 111 -3.28 2.00 8.99
N GLU A 112 -2.32 2.90 8.77
CA GLU A 112 -2.34 4.24 9.38
C GLU A 112 -3.56 5.06 8.95
N LEU A 113 -3.96 4.99 7.68
CA LEU A 113 -5.15 5.68 7.17
C LEU A 113 -6.43 5.10 7.78
N LEU A 114 -6.52 3.77 7.95
CA LEU A 114 -7.64 3.15 8.65
C LEU A 114 -7.72 3.57 10.12
N GLU A 115 -6.57 3.74 10.77
CA GLU A 115 -6.50 4.18 12.16
C GLU A 115 -6.90 5.66 12.33
N ARG A 116 -6.43 6.54 11.42
CA ARG A 116 -6.68 7.99 11.51
C ARG A 116 -8.02 8.43 10.91
N HIS A 117 -8.52 7.70 9.92
CA HIS A 117 -9.64 8.12 9.08
C HIS A 117 -10.67 6.99 8.87
N GLU A 118 -11.28 6.52 9.96
CA GLU A 118 -12.29 5.46 9.91
C GLU A 118 -13.45 5.77 8.94
N GLN A 119 -13.82 7.05 8.79
CA GLN A 119 -14.83 7.50 7.82
C GLN A 119 -14.53 7.12 6.36
N ASP A 120 -13.25 6.92 6.03
CA ASP A 120 -12.78 6.57 4.70
C ASP A 120 -12.53 5.05 4.56
N ALA A 121 -12.74 4.27 5.62
CA ALA A 121 -12.35 2.86 5.68
C ALA A 121 -12.98 1.99 4.59
N VAL A 122 -14.23 2.27 4.21
CA VAL A 122 -14.89 1.55 3.10
C VAL A 122 -14.14 1.73 1.80
N SER A 123 -13.74 2.98 1.47
CA SER A 123 -12.97 3.27 0.26
C SER A 123 -11.58 2.63 0.29
N ILE A 124 -10.94 2.62 1.47
CA ILE A 124 -9.64 1.97 1.68
C ILE A 124 -9.73 0.46 1.45
N VAL A 125 -10.76 -0.19 2.02
CA VAL A 125 -11.00 -1.63 1.84
C VAL A 125 -11.27 -1.97 0.38
N GLN A 126 -12.00 -1.15 -0.36
CA GLN A 126 -12.23 -1.36 -1.79
C GLN A 126 -10.95 -1.25 -2.62
N VAL A 127 -10.07 -0.31 -2.27
CA VAL A 127 -8.74 -0.19 -2.92
C VAL A 127 -7.88 -1.41 -2.60
N LEU A 128 -7.87 -1.88 -1.35
CA LEU A 128 -7.18 -3.13 -0.96
C LEU A 128 -7.66 -4.32 -1.80
N GLU A 129 -8.97 -4.49 -1.90
CA GLU A 129 -9.59 -5.54 -2.69
C GLU A 129 -9.16 -5.45 -4.16
N HIS A 130 -9.24 -4.28 -4.78
CA HIS A 130 -8.96 -4.13 -6.21
C HIS A 130 -7.47 -4.17 -6.57
N ILE A 131 -6.58 -3.78 -5.67
CA ILE A 131 -5.13 -3.93 -5.91
C ILE A 131 -4.74 -5.42 -5.99
N CYS A 132 -5.45 -6.29 -5.29
CA CYS A 132 -5.20 -7.73 -5.32
C CYS A 132 -5.55 -8.41 -6.65
N PHE A 133 -6.33 -7.79 -7.54
CA PHE A 133 -6.82 -8.44 -8.77
C PHE A 133 -6.61 -7.62 -10.04
N GLU A 134 -6.29 -8.31 -11.13
CA GLU A 134 -6.26 -7.78 -12.49
C GLU A 134 -7.68 -7.60 -13.07
N LYS A 135 -7.78 -6.98 -14.25
CA LYS A 135 -9.05 -6.65 -14.93
C LYS A 135 -9.96 -7.87 -15.16
N HIS A 136 -9.41 -9.08 -15.18
CA HIS A 136 -10.13 -10.34 -15.40
C HIS A 136 -10.32 -11.17 -14.13
N GLY A 137 -10.11 -10.56 -12.96
CA GLY A 137 -10.22 -11.24 -11.65
C GLY A 137 -9.05 -12.18 -11.33
N GLU A 138 -8.04 -12.25 -12.20
CA GLU A 138 -6.81 -12.96 -11.89
C GLU A 138 -6.06 -12.26 -10.75
N PRO A 139 -5.41 -13.00 -9.83
CA PRO A 139 -4.54 -12.40 -8.83
C PRO A 139 -3.46 -11.53 -9.50
N SER A 140 -3.25 -10.33 -8.95
CA SER A 140 -2.23 -9.42 -9.45
C SER A 140 -0.82 -9.83 -9.01
N GLN A 141 0.21 -9.24 -9.62
CA GLN A 141 1.60 -9.52 -9.26
C GLN A 141 1.99 -9.15 -7.83
N VAL A 142 1.21 -8.29 -7.15
CA VAL A 142 1.44 -7.91 -5.75
C VAL A 142 0.63 -8.76 -4.78
N PHE A 143 -0.26 -9.64 -5.27
CA PHE A 143 -1.24 -10.36 -4.46
C PHE A 143 -0.63 -11.09 -3.26
N ASP A 144 0.35 -11.97 -3.50
CA ASP A 144 0.93 -12.81 -2.44
C ASP A 144 1.58 -11.95 -1.34
N GLN A 145 2.43 -11.00 -1.75
CA GLN A 145 3.10 -10.10 -0.83
C GLN A 145 2.11 -9.21 -0.05
N MET A 146 1.07 -8.71 -0.74
CA MET A 146 0.02 -7.89 -0.16
C MET A 146 -0.75 -8.65 0.92
N MET A 147 -1.17 -9.88 0.63
CA MET A 147 -1.90 -10.72 1.59
C MET A 147 -1.04 -11.06 2.80
N ASP A 148 0.22 -11.46 2.61
CA ASP A 148 1.13 -11.75 3.71
C ASP A 148 1.30 -10.56 4.66
N LEU A 149 1.47 -9.35 4.10
CA LEU A 149 1.62 -8.12 4.88
C LEU A 149 0.32 -7.71 5.58
N ILE A 150 -0.85 -7.91 4.95
CA ILE A 150 -2.15 -7.66 5.57
C ILE A 150 -2.37 -8.61 6.75
N PHE A 151 -2.00 -9.89 6.63
CA PHE A 151 -2.09 -10.84 7.75
C PHE A 151 -1.14 -10.47 8.90
N GLN A 152 0.08 -10.01 8.59
CA GLN A 152 1.00 -9.51 9.61
C GLN A 152 0.45 -8.26 10.31
N ALA A 153 -0.09 -7.31 9.55
CA ALA A 153 -0.72 -6.11 10.09
C ALA A 153 -1.93 -6.46 10.97
N LEU A 154 -2.77 -7.40 10.54
CA LEU A 154 -3.90 -7.89 11.32
C LEU A 154 -3.44 -8.49 12.65
N ARG A 155 -2.42 -9.35 12.62
CA ARG A 155 -1.86 -9.95 13.84
C ARG A 155 -1.39 -8.87 14.82
N HIS A 156 -0.65 -7.89 14.31
CA HIS A 156 -0.18 -6.76 15.12
C HIS A 156 -1.33 -5.93 15.71
N CYS A 157 -2.37 -5.66 14.93
CA CYS A 157 -3.57 -4.95 15.40
C CYS A 157 -4.31 -5.72 16.50
N CYS A 158 -4.41 -7.05 16.38
CA CYS A 158 -4.97 -7.92 17.41
C CYS A 158 -4.15 -7.88 18.72
N GLU A 159 -2.82 -7.95 18.63
CA GLU A 159 -1.92 -7.88 19.78
C GLU A 159 -2.04 -6.53 20.51
N ASN A 160 -2.17 -5.44 19.75
CA ASN A 160 -2.37 -4.08 20.29
C ASN A 160 -3.82 -3.77 20.69
N LYS A 161 -4.75 -4.73 20.53
CA LYS A 161 -6.18 -4.54 20.79
C LYS A 161 -6.81 -3.38 19.99
N ASN A 162 -6.27 -3.03 18.82
CA ASN A 162 -6.88 -2.04 17.92
C ASN A 162 -8.03 -2.69 17.16
N THR A 163 -9.20 -2.77 17.81
CA THR A 163 -10.37 -3.50 17.30
C THR A 163 -10.95 -2.87 16.03
N ALA A 164 -10.87 -1.54 15.88
CA ALA A 164 -11.40 -0.83 14.72
C ALA A 164 -10.62 -1.20 13.45
N VAL A 165 -9.30 -1.07 13.47
CA VAL A 165 -8.45 -1.43 12.32
C VAL A 165 -8.52 -2.93 12.06
N THR A 166 -8.53 -3.76 13.11
CA THR A 166 -8.70 -5.22 13.00
C THR A 166 -9.96 -5.59 12.23
N PHE A 167 -11.09 -4.94 12.53
CA PHE A 167 -12.36 -5.18 11.83
C PHE A 167 -12.27 -4.85 10.33
N TRP A 168 -11.67 -3.72 9.97
CA TRP A 168 -11.54 -3.31 8.58
C TRP A 168 -10.55 -4.18 7.78
N LEU A 169 -9.45 -4.60 8.39
CA LEU A 169 -8.50 -5.55 7.77
C LEU A 169 -9.15 -6.91 7.54
N LEU A 170 -9.94 -7.42 8.50
CA LEU A 170 -10.71 -8.65 8.31
C LEU A 170 -11.72 -8.53 7.17
N ARG A 171 -12.40 -7.38 7.06
CA ARG A 171 -13.31 -7.11 5.95
C ARG A 171 -12.57 -7.14 4.62
N ALA A 172 -11.40 -6.52 4.52
CA ALA A 172 -10.57 -6.54 3.32
C ALA A 172 -10.14 -7.97 2.94
N ILE A 173 -9.69 -8.77 3.90
CA ILE A 173 -9.32 -10.18 3.66
C ILE A 173 -10.51 -10.96 3.12
N ASN A 174 -11.69 -10.83 3.74
CA ASN A 174 -12.89 -11.53 3.28
C ASN A 174 -13.28 -11.11 1.86
N SER A 175 -13.27 -9.81 1.55
CA SER A 175 -13.47 -9.27 0.19
C SER A 175 -12.51 -9.92 -0.82
N VAL A 176 -11.22 -10.01 -0.48
CA VAL A 176 -10.21 -10.63 -1.36
C VAL A 176 -10.47 -12.13 -1.52
N VAL A 177 -10.78 -12.85 -0.45
CA VAL A 177 -11.10 -14.29 -0.52
C VAL A 177 -12.36 -14.55 -1.36
N ASP A 178 -13.38 -13.70 -1.24
CA ASP A 178 -14.58 -13.78 -2.04
C ASP A 178 -14.27 -13.54 -3.53
N GLY A 179 -13.42 -12.57 -3.86
CA GLY A 179 -12.95 -12.32 -5.22
C GLY A 179 -12.19 -13.50 -5.82
N LEU A 180 -11.30 -14.13 -5.04
CA LEU A 180 -10.61 -15.36 -5.45
C LEU A 180 -11.59 -16.50 -5.75
N ARG A 181 -12.57 -16.71 -4.87
CA ARG A 181 -13.60 -17.74 -5.07
C ARG A 181 -14.39 -17.47 -6.36
N GLN A 182 -14.83 -16.24 -6.59
CA GLN A 182 -15.54 -15.87 -7.82
C GLN A 182 -14.71 -16.13 -9.07
N HIS A 183 -13.42 -15.79 -9.06
CA HIS A 183 -12.53 -16.07 -10.18
C HIS A 183 -12.39 -17.59 -10.43
N GLN A 184 -12.24 -18.39 -9.37
CA GLN A 184 -12.20 -19.84 -9.49
C GLN A 184 -13.51 -20.39 -10.06
N GLU A 185 -14.65 -19.98 -9.53
CA GLU A 185 -15.97 -20.38 -10.04
C GLU A 185 -16.10 -20.06 -11.53
N GLN A 186 -15.75 -18.85 -11.98
CA GLN A 186 -15.80 -18.48 -13.39
C GLN A 186 -14.92 -19.38 -14.27
N LYS A 187 -13.70 -19.69 -13.81
CA LYS A 187 -12.75 -20.54 -14.51
C LYS A 187 -13.25 -21.99 -14.67
N TYR A 188 -13.92 -22.54 -13.66
CA TYR A 188 -14.43 -23.92 -13.69
C TYR A 188 -15.84 -24.06 -14.26
N THR A 189 -16.69 -23.04 -14.15
CA THR A 189 -18.04 -23.05 -14.77
C THR A 189 -17.94 -22.96 -16.30
N ALA A 190 -16.85 -22.41 -16.84
CA ALA A 190 -16.55 -22.41 -18.27
C ALA A 190 -16.06 -23.77 -18.82
N SER A 191 -15.83 -24.78 -17.96
CA SER A 191 -15.36 -26.11 -18.36
C SER A 191 -16.42 -27.18 -17.97
N PRO A 192 -17.12 -27.81 -18.93
CA PRO A 192 -18.27 -28.68 -18.65
C PRO A 192 -17.98 -29.98 -17.86
N GLN A 193 -16.74 -30.23 -17.41
CA GLN A 193 -16.32 -31.54 -16.88
C GLN A 193 -15.92 -31.59 -15.40
N HIS A 194 -15.95 -30.49 -14.64
CA HIS A 194 -15.41 -30.47 -13.27
C HIS A 194 -16.34 -29.92 -12.17
N GLN A 195 -17.64 -30.22 -12.25
CA GLN A 195 -18.65 -29.72 -11.29
C GLN A 195 -18.69 -30.46 -9.93
N LEU A 196 -17.64 -31.21 -9.55
CA LEU A 196 -17.68 -32.14 -8.41
C LEU A 196 -16.63 -31.92 -7.30
N GLN A 197 -15.88 -30.80 -7.27
CA GLN A 197 -14.73 -30.70 -6.36
C GLN A 197 -14.45 -29.36 -5.64
N LEU A 198 -15.35 -28.37 -5.70
CA LEU A 198 -15.13 -27.05 -5.06
C LEU A 198 -15.75 -26.86 -3.67
N ASP A 199 -16.46 -27.84 -3.13
CA ASP A 199 -16.94 -27.81 -1.73
C ASP A 199 -15.85 -28.30 -0.77
N ASN A 200 -14.74 -27.56 -0.62
CA ASN A 200 -13.79 -27.82 0.47
C ASN A 200 -14.02 -26.83 1.64
N PRO A 201 -14.87 -27.16 2.62
CA PRO A 201 -15.23 -26.29 3.75
C PRO A 201 -14.03 -25.96 4.67
N ALA A 202 -12.90 -26.65 4.52
CA ALA A 202 -11.74 -26.52 5.40
C ALA A 202 -11.10 -25.11 5.37
N MET A 203 -11.09 -24.43 4.23
CA MET A 203 -10.47 -23.10 4.10
C MET A 203 -11.34 -22.00 4.74
N GLY A 204 -12.66 -22.07 4.53
CA GLY A 204 -13.61 -21.19 5.21
C GLY A 204 -13.62 -21.40 6.72
N GLU A 205 -13.53 -22.64 7.18
CA GLU A 205 -13.37 -22.96 8.59
C GLU A 205 -12.06 -22.42 9.18
N MET A 206 -10.94 -22.52 8.44
CA MET A 206 -9.65 -22.05 8.93
C MET A 206 -9.64 -20.53 9.16
N ILE A 207 -10.19 -19.76 8.22
CA ILE A 207 -10.31 -18.30 8.34
C ILE A 207 -11.27 -17.95 9.48
N THR A 208 -12.42 -18.62 9.55
CA THR A 208 -13.41 -18.42 10.64
C THR A 208 -12.80 -18.72 12.01
N ARG A 209 -12.01 -19.80 12.13
CA ARG A 209 -11.34 -20.22 13.37
C ARG A 209 -10.27 -19.21 13.79
N MET A 210 -9.46 -18.70 12.86
CA MET A 210 -8.51 -17.62 13.13
C MET A 210 -9.20 -16.34 13.63
N ILE A 211 -10.31 -15.95 13.00
CA ILE A 211 -11.10 -14.77 13.42
C ILE A 211 -11.65 -14.99 14.84
N HIS A 212 -12.23 -16.15 15.09
CA HIS A 212 -12.84 -16.48 16.39
C HIS A 212 -11.79 -16.54 17.51
N ASP A 213 -10.59 -17.07 17.24
CA ASP A 213 -9.49 -17.13 18.20
C ASP A 213 -8.94 -15.73 18.53
N CYS A 214 -8.87 -14.83 17.54
CA CYS A 214 -8.49 -13.43 17.75
C CYS A 214 -9.52 -12.67 18.60
N LEU A 215 -10.82 -12.88 18.34
CA LEU A 215 -11.90 -12.24 19.11
C LEU A 215 -12.03 -12.80 20.53
N ALA A 216 -11.90 -14.12 20.71
CA ALA A 216 -12.00 -14.76 22.03
C ALA A 216 -10.84 -14.37 22.97
N LYS A 217 -9.62 -14.24 22.44
CA LYS A 217 -8.46 -13.77 23.23
C LYS A 217 -8.59 -12.29 23.63
N SER A 218 -9.24 -11.48 22.80
CA SER A 218 -9.52 -10.07 23.09
C SER A 218 -10.56 -9.89 24.20
N GLY A 219 -11.57 -10.77 24.29
CA GLY A 219 -12.60 -10.74 25.34
C GLY A 219 -12.16 -11.29 26.70
N SER A 220 -11.17 -12.21 26.73
CA SER A 220 -10.64 -12.76 27.97
C SER A 220 -9.75 -11.78 28.75
N ALA A 221 -9.14 -10.81 28.06
CA ALA A 221 -8.23 -9.83 28.67
C ALA A 221 -8.96 -8.61 29.29
N ALA A 222 -10.30 -8.60 29.28
CA ALA A 222 -11.14 -7.55 29.86
C ALA A 222 -11.85 -7.99 31.16
N ARG A 223 -11.54 -9.17 31.69
CA ARG A 223 -12.17 -9.75 32.91
C ARG A 223 -11.17 -10.13 34.02
N THR A 224 -9.94 -9.64 33.95
CA THR A 224 -8.93 -9.73 35.02
C THR A 224 -8.38 -8.34 35.28
#